data_AF-A0A3N0AUH5-F1
#
_entry.id   AF-A0A3N0AUH5-F1
#
_cell.length_a   1.000
_cell.length_b   1.000
_cell.length_c   1.000
_cell.angle_alpha   90.00
_cell.angle_beta   90.00
_cell.angle_gamma   90.00
#
_symmetry.space_group_name_H-M   'P 1'
#
loop_
_entity.id
_entity.type
_entity.pdbx_description
1 polymer ?
#
loop_
_entity_poly.entity_id
_entity_poly.type
_entity_poly.pdbx_seq_one_letter_code
_entity_poly.pdbx_strand_id
1 'polypeptide(L)'
;MVDRSRSPMESALTMALCLPCKLGGFALPNPTLNASVYLGRCDNLAGGVRWDSRGLPYFECDLVWGDERVIVEYHGDGGHFTREGAAKDARKANILLGEGFKYYVATIDTMSALKFPEFAHRIRLDVHRKFQTSVKDFEQKGIELRNMLQRDYLLDRRVSDIRARQEAELGAARNDGE
;
A
#
# COMPACT_ATOMS: atom_id res chain seq x y z
N MET A 1 2.18 -17.15 1.65
CA MET A 1 1.18 -16.21 2.18
C MET A 1 1.89 -15.34 3.20
N VAL A 2 1.84 -14.01 3.07
CA VAL A 2 2.39 -13.10 4.09
C VAL A 2 1.36 -13.01 5.22
N ASP A 3 1.78 -13.26 6.46
CA ASP A 3 0.85 -13.27 7.59
C ASP A 3 0.14 -11.91 7.76
N ARG A 4 -1.16 -11.94 8.05
CA ARG A 4 -2.06 -10.78 8.19
C ARG A 4 -2.26 -9.90 6.94
N SER A 5 -1.81 -10.29 5.75
CA SER A 5 -2.12 -9.57 4.50
C SER A 5 -3.62 -9.65 4.17
N ARG A 6 -4.21 -8.53 3.75
CA ARG A 6 -5.64 -8.45 3.39
C ARG A 6 -5.92 -8.27 1.91
N SER A 7 -4.90 -7.95 1.13
CA SER A 7 -4.97 -7.98 -0.33
C SER A 7 -3.74 -8.64 -0.96
N PRO A 8 -3.85 -9.19 -2.19
CA PRO A 8 -2.69 -9.68 -2.94
C PRO A 8 -1.63 -8.59 -3.14
N MET A 9 -2.05 -7.33 -3.27
CA MET A 9 -1.16 -6.21 -3.50
C MET A 9 -0.39 -5.78 -2.25
N GLU A 10 -0.97 -5.87 -1.05
CA GLU A 10 -0.22 -5.72 0.21
C GLU A 10 0.89 -6.76 0.31
N SER A 11 0.59 -8.02 -0.02
CA SER A 11 1.58 -9.10 -0.07
C SER A 11 2.69 -8.80 -1.10
N ALA A 12 2.32 -8.37 -2.31
CA ALA A 12 3.27 -8.01 -3.36
C ALA A 12 4.18 -6.85 -2.95
N LEU A 13 3.61 -5.77 -2.40
CA LEU A 13 4.34 -4.62 -1.88
C LEU A 13 5.33 -5.04 -0.78
N THR A 14 4.86 -5.84 0.19
CA THR A 14 5.68 -6.34 1.28
C THR A 14 6.84 -7.17 0.78
N MET A 15 6.61 -8.10 -0.15
CA MET A 15 7.66 -8.92 -0.75
C MET A 15 8.68 -8.08 -1.53
N ALA A 16 8.23 -7.10 -2.32
CA ALA A 16 9.12 -6.22 -3.07
C ALA A 16 10.00 -5.34 -2.15
N LEU A 17 9.49 -4.94 -0.99
CA LEU A 17 10.26 -4.18 0.01
C LEU A 17 11.21 -5.08 0.83
N CYS A 18 10.76 -6.26 1.25
CA CYS A 18 11.45 -7.03 2.30
C CYS A 18 12.31 -8.19 1.77
N LEU A 19 12.04 -8.72 0.57
CA LEU A 19 12.86 -9.81 0.04
C LEU A 19 14.32 -9.35 -0.14
N PRO A 20 15.29 -10.27 -0.02
CA PRO A 20 16.70 -9.96 -0.24
C PRO A 20 16.99 -9.34 -1.61
N CYS A 21 18.02 -8.49 -1.68
CA CYS A 21 18.44 -7.85 -2.94
C CYS A 21 18.79 -8.85 -4.05
N LYS A 22 19.30 -10.04 -3.70
CA LYS A 22 19.56 -11.13 -4.68
C LYS A 22 18.29 -11.65 -5.39
N LEU A 23 17.11 -11.43 -4.79
CA LEU A 23 15.80 -11.77 -5.35
C LEU A 23 15.10 -10.54 -5.96
N GLY A 24 15.75 -9.36 -5.97
CA GLY A 24 15.17 -8.13 -6.49
C GLY A 24 14.40 -7.28 -5.46
N GLY A 25 14.39 -7.65 -4.18
CA GLY A 25 13.76 -6.86 -3.12
C GLY A 25 14.73 -5.90 -2.41
N PHE A 26 14.23 -5.01 -1.56
CA PHE A 26 15.06 -3.99 -0.89
C PHE A 26 15.66 -4.43 0.45
N ALA A 27 15.46 -5.68 0.85
CA ALA A 27 15.96 -6.26 2.10
C ALA A 27 15.59 -5.44 3.35
N LEU A 28 14.43 -4.79 3.33
CA LEU A 28 13.90 -4.13 4.52
C LEU A 28 13.51 -5.18 5.58
N PRO A 29 13.55 -4.83 6.88
CA PRO A 29 13.00 -5.67 7.93
C PRO A 29 11.52 -5.92 7.65
N ASN A 30 10.98 -7.04 8.14
CA ASN A 30 9.58 -7.34 7.95
C ASN A 30 8.71 -6.34 8.75
N PRO A 31 7.75 -5.64 8.11
CA PRO A 31 6.77 -4.85 8.81
C PRO A 31 5.76 -5.77 9.51
N THR A 32 5.03 -5.23 10.47
CA THR A 32 3.79 -5.85 10.96
C THR A 32 2.66 -5.46 10.01
N LEU A 33 1.99 -6.44 9.41
CA LEU A 33 0.88 -6.17 8.50
C LEU A 33 -0.45 -5.92 9.23
N ASN A 34 -1.25 -4.99 8.69
CA ASN A 34 -2.57 -4.64 9.19
C ASN A 34 -2.54 -4.41 10.71
N ALA A 35 -1.58 -3.60 11.17
CA ALA A 35 -1.26 -3.41 12.57
C ALA A 35 -2.08 -2.26 13.17
N SER A 36 -2.47 -2.42 14.44
CA SER A 36 -3.09 -1.34 15.21
C SER A 36 -2.02 -0.35 15.68
N VAL A 37 -2.06 0.85 15.14
CA VAL A 37 -1.25 2.00 15.58
C VAL A 37 -2.08 2.81 16.56
N TYR A 38 -1.79 2.65 17.84
CA TYR A 38 -2.47 3.38 18.91
C TYR A 38 -2.04 4.85 18.93
N LEU A 39 -3.02 5.72 19.15
CA LEU A 39 -2.82 7.16 19.21
C LEU A 39 -2.61 7.60 20.66
N GLY A 40 -1.92 8.72 20.85
CA GLY A 40 -1.98 9.46 22.11
C GLY A 40 -3.43 9.83 22.48
N ARG A 41 -3.66 10.20 23.74
CA ARG A 41 -4.96 10.76 24.14
C ARG A 41 -5.16 12.08 23.40
N CYS A 42 -6.06 12.08 22.42
CA CYS A 42 -6.54 13.27 21.76
C CYS A 42 -8.03 13.42 22.03
N ASP A 43 -8.41 14.55 22.63
CA ASP A 43 -9.78 14.81 23.08
C ASP A 43 -10.76 15.02 21.92
N ASN A 44 -10.27 15.13 20.67
CA ASN A 44 -11.05 15.43 19.48
C ASN A 44 -10.74 14.50 18.28
N LEU A 45 -10.68 13.18 18.53
CA LEU A 45 -10.54 12.18 17.46
C LEU A 45 -11.90 11.91 16.79
N ALA A 46 -12.16 12.56 15.65
CA ALA A 46 -13.34 12.33 14.83
C ALA A 46 -13.00 11.67 13.49
N GLY A 47 -13.84 10.71 13.07
CA GLY A 47 -13.83 10.10 11.73
C GLY A 47 -12.71 9.08 11.50
N GLY A 48 -13.08 7.81 11.28
CA GLY A 48 -12.17 6.75 10.84
C GLY A 48 -11.30 6.10 11.91
N VAL A 49 -11.25 6.66 13.11
CA VAL A 49 -10.55 6.09 14.28
C VAL A 49 -11.33 4.90 14.84
N ARG A 50 -10.62 3.81 15.15
CA ARG A 50 -11.17 2.63 15.83
C ARG A 50 -10.83 2.69 17.32
N TRP A 51 -11.60 1.96 18.12
CA TRP A 51 -11.44 1.89 19.57
C TRP A 51 -11.35 0.43 19.99
N ASP A 52 -10.39 0.09 20.85
CA ASP A 52 -10.31 -1.26 21.44
C ASP A 52 -11.28 -1.40 22.63
N SER A 53 -11.35 -2.59 23.23
CA SER A 53 -12.23 -2.87 24.38
C SER A 53 -11.89 -2.07 25.64
N ARG A 54 -10.71 -1.44 25.71
CA ARG A 54 -10.26 -0.59 26.80
C ARG A 54 -10.51 0.89 26.52
N GLY A 55 -11.11 1.22 25.37
CA GLY A 55 -11.33 2.60 24.95
C GLY A 55 -10.04 3.30 24.51
N LEU A 56 -9.04 2.56 24.01
CA LEU A 56 -7.85 3.16 23.41
C LEU A 56 -8.07 3.38 21.90
N PRO A 57 -7.85 4.61 21.40
CA PRO A 57 -8.02 4.92 19.98
C PRO A 57 -6.84 4.40 19.17
N TYR A 58 -7.12 3.84 17.99
CA TYR A 58 -6.10 3.38 17.05
C TYR A 58 -6.54 3.52 15.60
N PHE A 59 -5.56 3.58 14.70
CA PHE A 59 -5.75 3.29 13.28
C PHE A 59 -5.22 1.91 12.95
N GLU A 60 -5.85 1.23 12.02
CA GLU A 60 -5.28 0.04 11.40
C GLU A 60 -4.51 0.46 10.16
N CYS A 61 -3.26 0.02 10.04
CA CYS A 61 -2.37 0.42 8.96
C CYS A 61 -1.73 -0.79 8.27
N ASP A 62 -1.56 -0.72 6.95
CA ASP A 62 -1.24 -1.89 6.13
C ASP A 62 0.14 -2.46 6.42
N LEU A 63 1.20 -1.64 6.40
CA LEU A 63 2.57 -2.03 6.71
C LEU A 63 3.13 -1.08 7.77
N VAL A 64 3.54 -1.63 8.93
CA VAL A 64 4.06 -0.82 10.05
C VAL A 64 5.42 -1.33 10.52
N TRP A 65 6.42 -0.44 10.49
CA TRP A 65 7.68 -0.56 11.23
C TRP A 65 7.56 0.29 12.49
N GLY A 66 7.12 -0.34 13.58
CA GLY A 66 6.71 0.35 14.80
C GLY A 66 7.87 1.06 15.52
N ASP A 67 9.02 0.40 15.61
CA ASP A 67 10.21 0.94 16.29
C ASP A 67 10.78 2.15 15.53
N GLU A 68 10.78 2.09 14.20
CA GLU A 68 11.24 3.16 13.31
C GLU A 68 10.14 4.20 13.00
N ARG A 69 8.92 3.97 13.49
CA ARG A 69 7.73 4.81 13.25
C ARG A 69 7.49 5.08 11.76
N VAL A 70 7.56 4.05 10.92
CA VAL A 70 7.26 4.14 9.48
C VAL A 70 5.98 3.38 9.16
N ILE A 71 5.07 4.02 8.43
CA ILE A 71 3.82 3.46 7.94
C ILE A 71 3.80 3.54 6.41
N VAL A 72 3.39 2.46 5.77
CA VAL A 72 3.07 2.41 4.34
C VAL A 72 1.65 1.89 4.18
N GLU A 73 0.84 2.61 3.42
CA GLU A 73 -0.55 2.25 3.09
C GLU A 73 -0.67 1.96 1.61
N TYR A 74 -1.35 0.88 1.27
CA TYR A 74 -1.68 0.54 -0.09
C TYR A 74 -3.08 1.03 -0.45
N HIS A 75 -3.15 2.07 -1.27
CA HIS A 75 -4.42 2.53 -1.83
C HIS A 75 -4.70 1.76 -3.13
N GLY A 76 -5.56 0.74 -3.01
CA GLY A 76 -6.09 0.01 -4.15
C GLY A 76 -6.98 0.89 -5.04
N ASP A 77 -7.14 0.49 -6.30
CA ASP A 77 -7.93 1.23 -7.32
C ASP A 77 -9.45 0.99 -7.20
N GLY A 78 -9.93 0.85 -5.96
CA GLY A 78 -11.34 0.59 -5.69
C GLY A 78 -12.20 1.75 -6.19
N GLY A 79 -12.99 1.47 -7.23
CA GLY A 79 -13.95 2.41 -7.81
C GLY A 79 -14.77 3.11 -6.72
N HIS A 80 -14.98 4.41 -6.93
CA HIS A 80 -15.52 5.40 -5.99
C HIS A 80 -14.49 5.98 -5.00
N PHE A 81 -13.49 6.70 -5.52
CA PHE A 81 -12.88 7.83 -4.80
C PHE A 81 -13.97 8.85 -4.46
N THR A 82 -14.68 8.64 -3.35
CA THR A 82 -15.60 9.63 -2.81
C THR A 82 -14.77 10.74 -2.16
N ARG A 83 -15.26 11.98 -2.22
CA ARG A 83 -14.62 13.10 -1.50
C ARG A 83 -14.47 12.80 -0.01
N GLU A 84 -15.42 12.07 0.55
CA GLU A 84 -15.41 11.64 1.96
C GLU A 84 -14.28 10.65 2.26
N GLY A 85 -14.05 9.66 1.39
CA GLY A 85 -12.92 8.72 1.52
C GLY A 85 -11.58 9.44 1.49
N ALA A 86 -11.37 10.30 0.49
CA ALA A 86 -10.14 11.10 0.38
C ALA A 86 -9.91 12.00 1.61
N ALA A 87 -10.96 12.64 2.12
CA ALA A 87 -10.87 13.47 3.32
C ALA A 87 -10.53 12.64 4.58
N LYS A 88 -11.06 11.41 4.69
CA LYS A 88 -10.76 10.48 5.78
C LYS A 88 -9.31 10.01 5.73
N ASP A 89 -8.80 9.64 4.56
CA ASP A 89 -7.42 9.19 4.39
C ASP A 89 -6.42 10.32 4.65
N ALA A 90 -6.70 11.54 4.15
CA ALA A 90 -5.90 12.73 4.44
C ALA A 90 -5.87 13.05 5.94
N ARG A 91 -7.01 12.90 6.63
CA ARG A 91 -7.08 13.09 8.08
C ARG A 91 -6.26 12.04 8.83
N LYS A 92 -6.39 10.75 8.48
CA LYS A 92 -5.59 9.67 9.06
C LYS A 92 -4.09 9.95 8.91
N ALA A 93 -3.66 10.32 7.70
CA ALA A 93 -2.27 10.67 7.42
C ALA A 93 -1.80 11.85 8.29
N ASN A 94 -2.56 12.94 8.38
CA ASN A 94 -2.21 14.11 9.19
C ASN A 94 -2.06 13.78 10.68
N ILE A 95 -2.96 12.95 11.24
CA ILE A 95 -2.88 12.54 12.64
C ILE A 95 -1.62 11.71 12.88
N LEU A 96 -1.37 10.70 12.04
CA LEU A 96 -0.20 9.83 12.19
C LEU A 96 1.13 10.59 12.02
N LEU A 97 1.17 11.55 11.08
CA LEU A 97 2.30 12.48 10.93
C LEU A 97 2.49 13.33 12.20
N GLY A 98 1.40 13.83 12.80
CA GLY A 98 1.42 14.58 14.06
C GLY A 98 1.89 13.75 15.26
N GLU A 99 1.58 12.45 15.28
CA GLU A 99 2.11 11.48 16.24
C GLU A 99 3.59 11.11 15.99
N GLY A 100 4.22 11.70 14.96
CA GLY A 100 5.63 11.52 14.65
C GLY A 100 5.95 10.30 13.78
N PHE A 101 4.94 9.69 13.15
CA PHE A 101 5.18 8.66 12.14
C PHE A 101 5.60 9.27 10.80
N LYS A 102 6.42 8.55 10.04
CA LYS A 102 6.55 8.73 8.60
C LYS A 102 5.40 8.00 7.93
N TYR A 103 4.75 8.64 6.96
CA TYR A 103 3.57 8.10 6.29
C TYR A 103 3.76 8.10 4.78
N TYR A 104 3.69 6.92 4.18
CA TYR A 104 3.87 6.69 2.76
C TYR A 104 2.62 6.05 2.16
N VAL A 105 2.25 6.49 0.95
CA VAL A 105 1.14 5.90 0.20
C VAL A 105 1.70 5.21 -1.03
N ALA A 106 1.35 3.93 -1.19
CA ALA A 106 1.60 3.14 -2.37
C ALA A 106 0.29 2.95 -3.14
N THR A 107 0.34 3.13 -4.45
CA THR A 107 -0.74 2.74 -5.36
C THR A 107 -0.23 1.64 -6.28
N ILE A 108 -1.10 1.14 -7.17
CA ILE A 108 -0.69 0.22 -8.22
C ILE A 108 0.45 0.79 -9.09
N ASP A 109 0.45 2.09 -9.32
CA ASP A 109 1.43 2.79 -10.16
C ASP A 109 2.77 3.01 -9.44
N THR A 110 2.74 3.11 -8.10
CA THR A 110 3.96 3.08 -7.26
C THR A 110 4.78 1.82 -7.50
N MET A 111 4.15 0.70 -7.86
CA MET A 111 4.83 -0.58 -8.10
C MET A 111 5.51 -0.67 -9.48
N SER A 112 5.38 0.35 -10.33
CA SER A 112 6.03 0.39 -11.64
C SER A 112 7.56 0.35 -11.55
N ALA A 113 8.21 -0.04 -12.66
CA ALA A 113 9.67 -0.05 -12.77
C ALA A 113 10.32 1.31 -12.48
N LEU A 114 9.63 2.39 -12.84
CA LEU A 114 10.13 3.75 -12.70
C LEU A 114 9.98 4.28 -11.27
N LYS A 115 8.84 4.04 -10.61
CA LYS A 115 8.48 4.70 -9.34
C LYS A 115 8.90 3.90 -8.11
N PHE A 116 8.86 2.57 -8.20
CA PHE A 116 9.11 1.72 -7.04
C PHE A 116 10.52 1.89 -6.45
N PRO A 117 11.60 1.99 -7.24
CA PRO A 117 12.94 2.08 -6.66
C PRO A 117 13.13 3.32 -5.78
N GLU A 118 12.61 4.47 -6.20
CA GLU A 118 12.66 5.70 -5.40
C GLU A 118 11.83 5.55 -4.12
N PHE A 119 10.60 5.04 -4.24
CA PHE A 119 9.71 4.80 -3.11
C PHE A 119 10.34 3.90 -2.04
N ALA A 120 10.86 2.75 -2.46
CA ALA A 120 11.52 1.80 -1.58
C ALA A 120 12.82 2.38 -0.97
N HIS A 121 13.57 3.18 -1.73
CA HIS A 121 14.77 3.84 -1.23
C HIS A 121 14.44 4.84 -0.10
N ARG A 122 13.36 5.62 -0.22
CA ARG A 122 12.92 6.56 0.83
C ARG A 122 12.57 5.83 2.12
N ILE A 123 11.76 4.77 2.03
CA ILE A 123 11.40 3.95 3.19
C ILE A 123 12.66 3.35 3.82
N ARG A 124 13.59 2.83 3.03
CA ARG A 124 14.85 2.25 3.52
C ARG A 124 15.65 3.20 4.42
N LEU A 125 15.72 4.48 4.03
CA LEU A 125 16.43 5.51 4.81
C LEU A 125 15.77 5.73 6.17
N ASP A 126 14.43 5.78 6.19
CA ASP A 126 13.65 5.98 7.41
C ASP A 126 13.63 4.75 8.32
N VAL A 127 13.64 3.53 7.78
CA VAL A 127 13.83 2.30 8.57
C VAL A 127 15.30 2.01 8.91
N HIS A 128 16.18 2.98 8.66
CA HIS A 128 17.60 2.99 9.02
C HIS A 128 18.40 1.76 8.56
N ARG A 129 18.05 1.18 7.39
CA ARG A 129 18.76 0.01 6.86
C ARG A 129 19.86 0.37 5.87
N LYS A 130 21.04 -0.18 6.09
CA LYS A 130 22.14 -0.16 5.12
C LYS A 130 21.74 -0.97 3.88
N PHE A 131 21.92 -0.37 2.70
CA PHE A 131 21.65 -1.04 1.43
C PHE A 131 22.83 -1.94 1.05
N GLN A 132 22.56 -3.17 0.64
CA GLN A 132 23.59 -4.06 0.10
C GLN A 132 23.80 -3.72 -1.39
N THR A 133 24.71 -2.79 -1.67
CA THR A 133 24.98 -2.22 -3.00
C THR A 133 25.67 -3.18 -3.97
N SER A 134 26.06 -4.39 -3.56
CA SER A 134 26.92 -5.28 -4.35
C SER A 134 26.18 -6.30 -5.23
N VAL A 135 24.85 -6.24 -5.33
CA VAL A 135 24.10 -7.19 -6.15
C VAL A 135 24.12 -6.75 -7.61
N LYS A 136 24.79 -7.55 -8.44
CA LYS A 136 24.79 -7.39 -9.90
C LYS A 136 23.35 -7.52 -10.44
N ASP A 137 23.00 -6.69 -11.42
CA ASP A 137 21.71 -6.70 -12.13
C ASP A 137 20.49 -6.49 -11.20
N PHE A 138 20.68 -5.78 -10.08
CA PHE A 138 19.63 -5.55 -9.07
C PHE A 138 18.36 -4.92 -9.65
N GLU A 139 18.51 -3.92 -10.51
CA GLU A 139 17.36 -3.24 -11.13
C GLU A 139 16.51 -4.20 -11.96
N GLN A 140 17.14 -5.00 -12.81
CA GLN A 140 16.48 -5.99 -13.65
C GLN A 140 15.77 -7.06 -12.80
N LYS A 141 16.44 -7.58 -11.76
CA LYS A 141 15.83 -8.51 -10.81
C LYS A 141 14.62 -7.92 -10.09
N GLY A 142 14.68 -6.64 -9.74
CA GLY A 142 13.55 -5.94 -9.12
C GLY A 142 12.35 -5.80 -10.05
N ILE A 143 12.59 -5.53 -11.34
CA ILE A 143 11.53 -5.50 -12.37
C ILE A 143 10.90 -6.89 -12.52
N GLU A 144 11.71 -7.93 -12.67
CA GLU A 144 11.25 -9.31 -12.79
C GLU A 144 10.43 -9.76 -11.58
N LEU A 145 10.92 -9.46 -10.37
CA LEU A 145 10.21 -9.74 -9.13
C LEU A 145 8.83 -9.07 -9.14
N ARG A 146 8.74 -7.77 -9.39
CA ARG A 146 7.45 -7.06 -9.37
C ARG A 146 6.50 -7.54 -10.45
N ASN A 147 6.99 -7.81 -11.66
CA ASN A 147 6.18 -8.40 -12.73
C ASN A 147 5.59 -9.76 -12.32
N MET A 148 6.38 -10.60 -11.64
CA MET A 148 5.90 -11.88 -11.12
C MET A 148 4.85 -11.67 -10.02
N LEU A 149 5.10 -10.78 -9.07
CA LEU A 149 4.23 -10.55 -7.91
C LEU A 149 2.88 -9.93 -8.28
N GLN A 150 2.83 -9.12 -9.35
CA GLN A 150 1.62 -8.41 -9.78
C GLN A 150 0.88 -9.10 -10.91
N ARG A 151 1.42 -10.20 -11.46
CA ARG A 151 0.91 -10.83 -12.69
C ARG A 151 -0.58 -11.13 -12.62
N ASP A 152 -1.00 -11.89 -11.61
CA ASP A 152 -2.38 -12.36 -11.49
C ASP A 152 -3.33 -11.19 -11.20
N TYR A 153 -2.91 -10.27 -10.32
CA TYR A 153 -3.68 -9.06 -10.02
C TYR A 153 -3.93 -8.19 -11.25
N LEU A 154 -2.90 -7.98 -12.09
CA LEU A 154 -3.03 -7.18 -13.31
C LEU A 154 -3.87 -7.89 -14.38
N LEU A 155 -3.81 -9.22 -14.45
CA LEU A 155 -4.66 -10.01 -15.35
C LEU A 155 -6.13 -9.91 -14.93
N ASP A 156 -6.43 -10.14 -13.65
CA ASP A 156 -7.78 -10.04 -13.11
C ASP A 156 -8.37 -8.65 -13.32
N ARG A 157 -7.56 -7.61 -13.03
CA ARG A 157 -7.94 -6.22 -13.27
C ARG A 157 -8.28 -5.96 -14.74
N ARG A 158 -7.42 -6.39 -15.68
CA ARG A 158 -7.67 -6.20 -17.12
C ARG A 158 -8.95 -6.89 -17.58
N VAL A 159 -9.24 -8.08 -17.06
CA VAL A 159 -10.47 -8.81 -17.36
C VAL A 159 -11.68 -8.02 -16.82
N SER A 160 -11.62 -7.53 -15.59
CA SER A 160 -12.68 -6.71 -15.00
C SER A 160 -12.91 -5.41 -15.78
N ASP A 161 -11.84 -4.71 -16.21
CA ASP A 161 -11.94 -3.49 -17.00
C ASP A 161 -12.60 -3.73 -18.37
N ILE A 162 -12.28 -4.86 -19.03
CA ILE A 162 -12.91 -5.24 -20.30
C ILE A 162 -14.40 -5.51 -20.10
N ARG A 163 -14.77 -6.26 -19.05
CA ARG A 163 -16.18 -6.56 -18.72
C ARG A 163 -16.97 -5.28 -18.44
N ALA A 164 -16.42 -4.38 -17.62
CA ALA A 164 -17.06 -3.10 -17.29
C ALA A 164 -17.30 -2.23 -18.54
N ARG A 165 -16.35 -2.21 -19.50
CA ARG A 165 -16.54 -1.50 -20.78
C ARG A 165 -17.65 -2.11 -21.63
N GLN A 166 -17.68 -3.44 -21.74
CA GLN A 166 -18.74 -4.15 -22.49
C GLN A 166 -20.12 -3.91 -21.89
N GLU A 167 -20.24 -3.93 -20.56
CA GLU A 167 -21.50 -3.63 -19.86
C GLU A 167 -21.95 -2.18 -20.08
N ALA A 168 -21.02 -1.22 -20.05
CA ALA A 168 -21.32 0.18 -20.32
C ALA A 168 -21.78 0.42 -21.78
N GLU A 169 -21.15 -0.24 -22.75
CA GLU A 169 -21.55 -0.18 -24.17
C GLU A 169 -22.94 -0.81 -24.39
N LEU A 170 -23.23 -1.95 -23.77
CA LEU A 170 -24.55 -2.60 -23.82
C LEU A 170 -25.65 -1.77 -23.13
N GLY A 171 -25.31 -1.08 -22.04
CA GLY A 171 -26.22 -0.16 -21.35
C GLY A 171 -26.52 1.09 -22.17
N ALA A 172 -25.52 1.67 -22.83
CA ALA A 172 -25.70 2.82 -23.71
C ALA A 172 -26.57 2.46 -24.93
N ALA A 173 -26.33 1.31 -25.57
CA ALA A 173 -27.11 0.83 -26.71
C ALA A 173 -28.60 0.56 -26.39
N ARG A 174 -28.94 0.32 -25.11
CA ARG A 174 -30.34 0.16 -24.66
C ARG A 174 -31.06 1.49 -24.42
N ASN A 175 -30.34 2.57 -24.11
CA ASN A 175 -30.92 3.89 -23.83
C ASN A 175 -31.11 4.75 -25.10
N ASP A 176 -30.41 4.45 -26.19
CA ASP A 176 -30.53 5.18 -27.47
C ASP A 176 -31.65 4.62 -28.39
N GLY A 177 -32.43 3.66 -27.91
CA GLY A 177 -33.50 2.98 -28.64
C GLY A 177 -34.94 3.28 -28.19
N GLU A 178 -35.13 4.20 -27.23
CA GLU A 178 -36.43 4.77 -26.80
C GLU A 178 -36.58 6.22 -27.28
#